data_AF-A0A7S0VAY3-F1
#
_entry.id   AF-A0A7S0VAY3-F1
#
_cell.length_a   1.000
_cell.length_b   1.000
_cell.length_c   1.000
_cell.angle_alpha   90.00
_cell.angle_beta   90.00
_cell.angle_gamma   90.00
#
_symmetry.space_group_name_H-M   'P 1'
#
loop_
_entity.id
_entity.type
_entity.pdbx_description
1 polymer ?
#
loop_
_entity_poly.entity_id
_entity_poly.type
_entity_poly.pdbx_seq_one_letter_code
_entity_poly.pdbx_strand_id
1 'polypeptide(L)'
;EGPIPQSLLKKYVVYAKQNVKPRLANIDTDKLTQVYAELRRESEAGGGMPLAVRHIESMIRMSEACARIHLRSTVRDEDVNFGIRVMLESFISSQKFGVQRTLKKQFSKYLTYQRDNDELLFYLLQGLFKEEAQFARSKHRLILSQGDEDP
;
A
#
# COMPACT_ATOMS: atom_id res chain seq x y z
N GLU A 1 22.22 2.78 12.14
CA GLU A 1 21.11 2.78 13.12
C GLU A 1 19.87 3.36 12.44
N GLY A 2 18.66 2.94 12.83
CA GLY A 2 17.43 3.49 12.26
C GLY A 2 17.18 4.95 12.71
N PRO A 3 16.30 5.70 12.03
CA PRO A 3 16.04 7.11 12.34
C PRO A 3 15.45 7.35 13.73
N ILE A 4 14.90 6.30 14.38
CA ILE A 4 14.35 6.37 15.74
C ILE A 4 15.16 5.46 16.67
N PRO A 5 15.68 5.98 17.80
CA PRO A 5 16.37 5.16 18.80
C PRO A 5 15.48 4.04 19.36
N GLN A 6 16.03 2.83 19.47
CA GLN A 6 15.28 1.65 19.93
C GLN A 6 14.74 1.79 21.36
N SER A 7 15.46 2.49 22.24
CA SER A 7 15.05 2.75 23.62
C SER A 7 13.78 3.61 23.69
N LEU A 8 13.66 4.61 22.80
CA LEU A 8 12.49 5.47 22.70
C LEU A 8 11.29 4.72 22.14
N LEU A 9 11.48 3.99 21.03
CA LEU A 9 10.40 3.25 20.37
C LEU A 9 9.73 2.24 21.32
N LYS A 10 10.51 1.51 22.12
CA LYS A 10 9.98 0.57 23.12
C LYS A 10 9.10 1.27 24.15
N LYS A 11 9.56 2.40 24.71
CA LYS A 11 8.78 3.20 25.66
C LYS A 11 7.49 3.73 25.02
N TYR A 12 7.57 4.17 23.77
CA TYR A 12 6.43 4.67 23.02
C TYR A 12 5.33 3.62 22.84
N VAL A 13 5.69 2.43 22.37
CA VAL A 13 4.72 1.33 22.16
C VAL A 13 4.05 0.93 23.47
N VAL A 14 4.81 0.84 24.57
CA VAL A 14 4.27 0.53 25.90
C VAL A 14 3.28 1.61 26.34
N TYR A 15 3.67 2.89 26.24
CA TYR A 15 2.82 4.01 26.62
C TYR A 15 1.51 4.03 25.81
N ALA A 16 1.60 3.92 24.48
CA ALA A 16 0.44 3.93 23.59
C ALA A 16 -0.51 2.75 23.85
N LYS A 17 0.01 1.57 24.17
CA LYS A 17 -0.79 0.38 24.50
C LYS A 17 -1.55 0.54 25.83
N GLN A 18 -0.91 1.15 26.84
CA GLN A 18 -1.48 1.28 28.19
C GLN A 18 -2.46 2.45 28.30
N ASN A 19 -2.14 3.60 27.71
CA ASN A 19 -2.83 4.86 27.98
C ASN A 19 -3.88 5.23 26.92
N VAL A 20 -3.77 4.69 25.70
CA VAL A 20 -4.64 5.08 24.59
C VAL A 20 -5.56 3.92 24.26
N LYS A 21 -6.88 4.13 24.33
CA LYS A 21 -7.90 3.15 23.93
C LYS A 21 -8.82 3.79 22.90
N PRO A 22 -8.42 3.77 21.61
CA PRO A 22 -9.18 4.41 20.56
C PRO A 22 -10.60 3.85 20.50
N ARG A 23 -11.57 4.72 20.22
CA ARG A 23 -12.96 4.33 19.99
C ARG A 23 -13.38 4.75 18.59
N LEU A 24 -14.25 3.96 17.98
CA LEU A 24 -14.97 4.36 16.78
C LEU A 24 -16.07 5.32 17.20
N ALA A 25 -15.81 6.62 17.08
CA ALA A 25 -16.81 7.66 17.30
C ALA A 25 -16.92 8.49 16.02
N ASN A 26 -18.16 8.67 15.54
CA ASN A 26 -18.47 9.47 14.35
C ASN A 26 -17.82 8.95 13.05
N ILE A 27 -17.69 7.63 12.91
CA ILE A 27 -17.10 7.01 11.72
C ILE A 27 -18.22 6.51 10.84
N ASP A 28 -18.06 6.71 9.54
CA ASP A 28 -18.89 6.12 8.50
C ASP A 28 -18.65 4.60 8.47
N THR A 29 -19.43 3.87 9.26
CA THR A 29 -19.47 2.41 9.26
C THR A 29 -20.05 1.86 7.95
N ASP A 30 -20.80 2.68 7.22
CA ASP A 30 -21.42 2.29 5.96
C ASP A 30 -20.35 2.11 4.89
N LYS A 31 -19.32 2.96 4.90
CA LYS A 31 -18.13 2.82 4.04
C LYS A 31 -17.45 1.45 4.16
N LEU A 32 -17.22 0.97 5.39
CA LEU A 32 -16.62 -0.36 5.62
C LEU A 32 -17.53 -1.48 5.10
N THR A 33 -18.83 -1.34 5.34
CA THR A 33 -19.85 -2.30 4.91
C THR A 33 -19.96 -2.37 3.39
N GLN A 34 -19.93 -1.22 2.72
CA GLN A 34 -19.94 -1.10 1.26
C GLN A 34 -18.70 -1.75 0.64
N VAL A 35 -17.50 -1.45 1.15
CA VAL A 35 -16.25 -2.07 0.68
C VAL A 35 -16.29 -3.58 0.85
N TYR A 36 -16.79 -4.07 2.00
CA TYR A 36 -16.94 -5.50 2.22
C TYR A 36 -17.92 -6.16 1.24
N ALA A 37 -19.10 -5.55 1.05
CA ALA A 37 -20.12 -6.09 0.15
C ALA A 37 -19.62 -6.15 -1.30
N GLU A 38 -18.95 -5.10 -1.76
CA GLU A 38 -18.35 -5.06 -3.10
C GLU A 38 -17.25 -6.12 -3.23
N LEU A 39 -16.32 -6.18 -2.28
CA LEU A 39 -15.19 -7.11 -2.33
C LEU A 39 -15.65 -8.57 -2.26
N ARG A 40 -16.69 -8.85 -1.46
CA ARG A 40 -17.28 -10.17 -1.37
C ARG A 40 -17.87 -10.61 -2.71
N ARG A 41 -18.64 -9.75 -3.37
CA ARG A 41 -19.26 -10.02 -4.66
C ARG A 41 -18.22 -10.35 -5.73
N GLU A 42 -17.16 -9.54 -5.84
CA GLU A 42 -16.10 -9.77 -6.83
C GLU A 42 -15.25 -11.00 -6.51
N SER A 43 -14.99 -11.26 -5.22
CA SER A 43 -14.25 -12.44 -4.78
C SER A 43 -15.01 -13.74 -5.08
N GLU A 44 -16.33 -13.75 -4.94
CA GLU A 44 -17.18 -14.90 -5.24
C GLU A 44 -17.23 -15.17 -6.75
N ALA A 45 -17.26 -14.12 -7.58
CA ALA A 45 -17.25 -14.24 -9.04
C ALA A 45 -15.90 -14.70 -9.61
N GLY A 46 -14.78 -14.25 -9.03
CA GLY A 46 -13.44 -14.50 -9.56
C GLY A 46 -12.87 -15.91 -9.31
N GLY A 47 -13.45 -16.65 -8.36
CA GLY A 47 -12.93 -17.95 -7.92
C GLY A 47 -11.58 -17.83 -7.21
N GLY A 48 -11.55 -17.97 -5.89
CA GLY A 48 -10.35 -17.77 -5.08
C GLY A 48 -10.61 -17.97 -3.59
N MET A 49 -9.74 -17.40 -2.75
CA MET A 49 -9.96 -17.44 -1.30
C MET A 49 -11.19 -16.58 -0.95
N PRO A 50 -12.22 -17.13 -0.28
CA PRO A 50 -13.44 -16.39 0.03
C PRO A 50 -13.20 -15.31 1.08
N LEU A 51 -13.93 -14.21 0.96
CA LEU A 51 -13.95 -13.14 1.95
C LEU A 51 -14.81 -13.53 3.16
N ALA A 52 -14.27 -13.37 4.37
CA ALA A 52 -14.94 -13.67 5.63
C ALA A 52 -15.12 -12.41 6.50
N VAL A 53 -16.07 -12.45 7.44
CA VAL A 53 -16.40 -11.34 8.36
C VAL A 53 -15.18 -10.89 9.18
N ARG A 54 -14.28 -11.82 9.53
CA ARG A 54 -13.02 -11.52 10.23
C ARG A 54 -12.14 -10.47 9.52
N HIS A 55 -12.29 -10.31 8.21
CA HIS A 55 -11.54 -9.31 7.45
C HIS A 55 -12.02 -7.89 7.77
N ILE A 56 -13.32 -7.69 8.02
CA ILE A 56 -13.87 -6.41 8.48
C ILE A 56 -13.31 -6.06 9.86
N GLU A 57 -13.33 -7.02 10.79
CA GLU A 57 -12.75 -6.82 12.11
C GLU A 57 -11.25 -6.45 12.02
N SER A 58 -10.55 -7.03 11.04
CA SER A 58 -9.14 -6.73 10.80
C SER A 58 -8.95 -5.29 10.30
N MET A 59 -9.82 -4.78 9.42
CA MET A 59 -9.81 -3.36 9.04
C MET A 59 -10.01 -2.45 10.25
N ILE A 60 -10.97 -2.77 11.11
CA ILE A 60 -11.27 -2.00 12.33
C ILE A 60 -10.05 -2.00 13.26
N ARG A 61 -9.46 -3.17 13.54
CA ARG A 61 -8.26 -3.30 14.37
C ARG A 61 -7.08 -2.51 13.81
N MET A 62 -6.87 -2.52 12.48
CA MET A 62 -5.82 -1.73 11.84
C MET A 62 -6.07 -0.22 11.96
N SER A 63 -7.32 0.22 11.84
CA SER A 63 -7.73 1.62 12.02
C SER A 63 -7.49 2.10 13.46
N GLU A 64 -7.87 1.29 14.44
CA GLU A 64 -7.58 1.56 15.87
C GLU A 64 -6.08 1.56 16.16
N ALA A 65 -5.31 0.64 15.56
CA ALA A 65 -3.86 0.62 15.71
C ALA A 65 -3.21 1.90 15.16
N CYS A 66 -3.69 2.40 14.00
CA CYS A 66 -3.24 3.67 13.43
C CYS A 66 -3.54 4.84 14.37
N ALA A 67 -4.77 4.96 14.88
CA ALA A 67 -5.13 6.00 15.84
C ALA A 67 -4.28 5.92 17.13
N ARG A 68 -4.00 4.71 17.62
CA ARG A 68 -3.15 4.45 18.79
C ARG A 68 -1.70 4.90 18.58
N ILE A 69 -1.13 4.65 17.40
CA ILE A 69 0.21 5.12 17.03
C ILE A 69 0.24 6.65 16.99
N HIS A 70 -0.87 7.33 16.71
CA HIS A 70 -0.97 8.79 16.77
C HIS A 70 -1.38 9.31 18.16
N LEU A 71 -1.44 8.44 19.18
CA LEU A 71 -1.93 8.73 20.53
C LEU A 71 -3.35 9.35 20.57
N ARG A 72 -4.18 9.07 19.57
CA ARG A 72 -5.56 9.57 19.46
C ARG A 72 -6.54 8.63 20.18
N SER A 73 -7.49 9.22 20.91
CA SER A 73 -8.59 8.49 21.56
C SER A 73 -9.74 8.14 20.60
N THR A 74 -9.75 8.73 19.40
CA THR A 74 -10.82 8.56 18.41
C THR A 74 -10.19 8.25 17.06
N VAL A 75 -10.76 7.26 16.38
CA VAL A 75 -10.36 6.87 15.01
C VAL A 75 -10.94 7.89 14.02
N ARG A 76 -10.13 8.35 13.05
CA ARG A 76 -10.55 9.29 11.98
C ARG A 76 -10.73 8.54 10.65
N ASP A 77 -11.33 9.20 9.65
CA ASP A 77 -11.52 8.61 8.32
C ASP A 77 -10.19 8.18 7.65
N GLU A 78 -9.10 8.93 7.87
CA GLU A 78 -7.75 8.58 7.39
C GLU A 78 -7.28 7.22 7.91
N ASP A 79 -7.55 6.91 9.18
CA ASP A 79 -7.18 5.65 9.81
C ASP A 79 -7.98 4.48 9.20
N VAL A 80 -9.25 4.74 8.88
CA VAL A 80 -10.15 3.78 8.22
C VAL A 80 -9.70 3.53 6.80
N ASN A 81 -9.37 4.57 6.04
CA ASN A 81 -8.82 4.44 4.70
C ASN A 81 -7.51 3.64 4.70
N PHE A 82 -6.63 3.88 5.68
CA PHE A 82 -5.43 3.10 5.88
C PHE A 82 -5.75 1.62 6.17
N GLY A 83 -6.65 1.34 7.11
CA GLY A 83 -7.07 -0.03 7.44
C GLY A 83 -7.68 -0.78 6.26
N ILE A 84 -8.52 -0.11 5.46
CA ILE A 84 -9.08 -0.64 4.21
C ILE A 84 -7.96 -0.96 3.21
N ARG A 85 -7.05 -0.01 2.99
CA ARG A 85 -5.94 -0.17 2.02
C ARG A 85 -5.07 -1.37 2.36
N VAL A 86 -4.61 -1.49 3.61
CA VAL A 86 -3.74 -2.59 4.04
C VAL A 86 -4.46 -3.94 3.94
N MET A 87 -5.74 -4.00 4.30
CA MET A 87 -6.54 -5.22 4.16
C MET A 87 -6.66 -5.62 2.68
N LEU A 88 -7.02 -4.66 1.82
CA LEU A 88 -7.17 -4.90 0.38
C LEU A 88 -5.85 -5.32 -0.26
N GLU A 89 -4.73 -4.66 0.05
CA GLU A 89 -3.40 -5.05 -0.46
C GLU A 89 -3.07 -6.50 -0.08
N SER A 90 -3.26 -6.86 1.20
CA SER A 90 -3.03 -8.22 1.68
C SER A 90 -3.96 -9.24 0.99
N PHE A 91 -5.26 -8.95 0.93
CA PHE A 91 -6.24 -9.87 0.35
C PHE A 91 -6.04 -10.03 -1.16
N ILE A 92 -5.81 -8.95 -1.90
CA ILE A 92 -5.58 -9.00 -3.34
C ILE A 92 -4.31 -9.81 -3.63
N SER A 93 -3.24 -9.64 -2.84
CA SER A 93 -1.99 -10.36 -3.05
C SER A 93 -2.12 -11.88 -2.91
N SER A 94 -3.12 -12.38 -2.16
CA SER A 94 -3.38 -13.81 -1.99
C SER A 94 -4.26 -14.42 -3.08
N GLN A 95 -4.84 -13.62 -3.98
CA GLN A 95 -5.69 -14.10 -5.07
C GLN A 95 -4.88 -14.54 -6.30
N LYS A 96 -5.50 -15.30 -7.20
CA LYS A 96 -4.91 -15.68 -8.50
C LYS A 96 -4.64 -14.44 -9.35
N PHE A 97 -3.55 -14.43 -10.13
CA PHE A 97 -3.09 -13.27 -10.91
C PHE A 97 -4.19 -12.56 -11.72
N GLY A 98 -5.05 -13.30 -12.41
CA GLY A 98 -6.18 -12.72 -13.16
C GLY A 98 -7.16 -11.96 -12.26
N VAL A 99 -7.55 -12.57 -11.14
CA VAL A 99 -8.42 -11.96 -10.12
C VAL A 99 -7.73 -10.74 -9.48
N GLN A 100 -6.42 -10.83 -9.22
CA GLN A 100 -5.66 -9.69 -8.69
C GLN A 100 -5.78 -8.46 -9.59
N ARG A 101 -5.65 -8.62 -10.91
CA ARG A 101 -5.73 -7.50 -11.86
C ARG A 101 -7.12 -6.86 -11.84
N THR A 102 -8.17 -7.68 -11.82
CA THR A 102 -9.56 -7.20 -11.74
C THR A 102 -9.80 -6.44 -10.45
N LEU A 103 -9.46 -7.03 -9.30
CA LEU A 103 -9.63 -6.40 -7.99
C LEU A 103 -8.81 -5.11 -7.85
N LYS A 104 -7.56 -5.08 -8.33
CA LYS A 104 -6.74 -3.85 -8.32
C LYS A 104 -7.38 -2.73 -9.12
N LYS A 105 -7.96 -3.05 -10.29
CA LYS A 105 -8.64 -2.06 -11.13
C LYS A 105 -9.89 -1.51 -10.42
N GLN A 106 -10.68 -2.39 -9.83
CA GLN A 106 -11.94 -2.01 -9.18
C GLN A 106 -11.73 -1.22 -7.89
N PHE A 107 -10.81 -1.67 -7.04
CA PHE A 107 -10.51 -1.02 -5.75
C PHE A 107 -9.40 0.03 -5.85
N SER A 108 -9.04 0.48 -7.05
CA SER A 108 -7.92 1.41 -7.30
C SER A 108 -7.99 2.66 -6.41
N LYS A 109 -9.19 3.23 -6.25
CA LYS A 109 -9.44 4.41 -5.39
C LYS A 109 -8.95 4.23 -3.95
N TYR A 110 -9.12 3.04 -3.37
CA TYR A 110 -8.70 2.75 -2.01
C TYR A 110 -7.21 2.39 -1.93
N LEU A 111 -6.67 1.76 -2.99
CA LEU A 111 -5.27 1.35 -3.07
C LEU A 111 -4.31 2.52 -3.30
N THR A 112 -4.76 3.59 -3.99
CA THR A 112 -3.93 4.77 -4.29
C THR A 112 -4.09 5.88 -3.26
N TYR A 113 -5.00 5.75 -2.29
CA TYR A 113 -5.22 6.76 -1.26
C TYR A 113 -3.95 7.01 -0.45
N GLN A 114 -3.50 8.28 -0.43
CA GLN A 114 -2.29 8.73 0.27
C GLN A 114 -1.02 7.92 -0.04
N ARG A 115 -0.93 7.29 -1.23
CA ARG A 115 0.36 6.76 -1.68
C ARG A 115 1.22 7.92 -2.13
N ASP A 116 2.43 8.01 -1.59
CA ASP A 116 3.45 8.89 -2.11
C ASP A 116 3.78 8.48 -3.54
N ASN A 117 3.40 9.34 -4.49
CA ASN A 117 3.75 9.16 -5.89
C ASN A 117 5.26 9.39 -6.12
N ASP A 118 5.95 9.97 -5.14
CA ASP A 118 7.36 10.34 -5.21
C ASP A 118 8.27 9.12 -5.31
N GLU A 119 7.96 8.04 -4.59
CA GLU A 119 8.76 6.81 -4.67
C GLU A 119 8.57 6.10 -6.02
N LEU A 120 7.34 6.10 -6.55
CA LEU A 120 7.05 5.59 -7.89
C LEU A 120 7.70 6.45 -8.97
N LEU A 121 7.61 7.78 -8.85
CA LEU A 121 8.23 8.73 -9.75
C LEU A 121 9.75 8.58 -9.75
N PHE A 122 10.34 8.44 -8.56
CA PHE A 122 11.77 8.21 -8.40
C PHE A 122 12.19 6.87 -9.00
N TYR A 123 11.42 5.80 -8.80
CA TYR A 123 11.67 4.50 -9.42
C TYR A 123 11.60 4.58 -10.95
N LEU A 124 10.58 5.21 -11.51
CA LEU A 124 10.42 5.41 -12.95
C LEU A 124 11.57 6.26 -13.52
N LEU A 125 11.93 7.34 -12.83
CA LEU A 125 13.05 8.21 -13.20
C LEU A 125 14.38 7.43 -13.19
N GLN A 126 14.63 6.61 -12.17
CA GLN A 126 15.79 5.74 -12.12
C GLN A 126 15.82 4.72 -13.26
N GLY A 127 14.64 4.18 -13.63
CA GLY A 127 14.49 3.29 -14.79
C GLY A 127 14.88 3.98 -16.09
N LEU A 128 14.26 5.13 -16.37
CA LEU A 128 14.52 5.94 -17.56
C LEU A 128 16.00 6.37 -17.65
N PHE A 129 16.60 6.80 -16.54
CA PHE A 129 18.00 7.20 -16.51
C PHE A 129 18.95 6.01 -16.79
N LYS A 130 18.64 4.82 -16.26
CA LYS A 130 19.44 3.60 -16.55
C LYS A 130 19.35 3.22 -18.02
N GLU A 131 18.16 3.27 -18.61
CA GLU A 131 17.95 2.99 -20.04
C GLU A 131 18.73 3.99 -20.91
N GLU A 132 18.63 5.29 -20.62
CA GLU A 132 19.37 6.33 -21.36
C GLU A 132 20.89 6.16 -21.24
N ALA A 133 21.40 5.87 -20.04
CA ALA A 133 22.82 5.62 -19.83
C ALA A 133 23.32 4.38 -20.59
N GLN A 134 22.51 3.32 -20.66
CA GLN A 134 22.82 2.14 -21.46
C GLN A 134 22.81 2.46 -22.96
N PHE A 135 21.82 3.22 -23.42
CA PHE A 135 21.71 3.66 -24.81
C PHE A 135 22.92 4.51 -25.22
N ALA A 136 23.28 5.52 -24.43
CA ALA A 136 24.44 6.37 -24.67
C ALA A 136 25.76 5.58 -24.72
N ARG A 137 25.97 4.63 -23.79
CA ARG A 137 27.15 3.74 -23.80
C ARG A 137 27.19 2.83 -25.03
N SER A 138 26.03 2.33 -25.45
CA SER A 138 25.92 1.45 -26.61
C SER A 138 26.17 2.24 -27.90
N LYS A 139 25.61 3.45 -28.02
CA LYS A 139 25.85 4.39 -29.12
C LYS A 139 27.32 4.81 -29.21
N HIS A 140 27.96 5.16 -28.09
CA HIS A 140 29.39 5.50 -28.07
C HIS A 140 30.28 4.34 -28.53
N ARG A 141 29.92 3.09 -28.16
CA ARG A 141 30.63 1.89 -28.61
C ARG A 141 30.45 1.64 -30.11
N LEU A 142 29.25 1.86 -30.63
CA LEU A 142 28.94 1.75 -32.06
C LEU A 142 29.71 2.79 -32.88
N ILE A 143 29.83 4.03 -32.38
CA ILE A 143 30.60 5.10 -33.03
C ILE A 143 32.10 4.74 -33.05
N LEU A 144 32.65 4.21 -31.96
CA LEU A 144 34.03 3.75 -31.92
C LEU A 144 34.29 2.58 -32.88
N SER A 145 33.35 1.64 -33.02
CA SER A 145 33.50 0.52 -33.97
C SER A 145 33.35 0.93 -35.44
N GLN A 146 32.77 2.09 -35.74
CA GLN A 146 32.63 2.62 -37.11
C GLN A 146 33.78 3.58 -37.49
N GLY A 147 34.61 4.00 -36.55
CA GLY A 147 35.77 4.88 -36.78
C GLY A 147 37.06 4.15 -37.19
N ASP A 148 37.08 2.82 -37.16
CA ASP A 148 38.23 1.99 -37.56
C ASP A 148 38.13 1.48 -39.03
N GLU A 149 37.10 1.90 -39.77
CA GLU A 149 36.96 1.64 -41.22
C GLU A 149 37.06 2.97 -42.00
N ASP A 150 38.26 3.50 -42.17
CA ASP A 150 38.63 4.23 -43.39
C ASP A 150 40.16 4.05 -43.65
N PRO A 151 40.59 3.95 -44.92
CA PRO A 151 41.83 3.30 -45.36
C PRO A 151 43.14 4.07 -45.11
#